data_AF-W0EM01-F1
#
_entry.id   AF-W0EM01-F1
#
_cell.length_a   1.000
_cell.length_b   1.000
_cell.length_c   1.000
_cell.angle_alpha   90.00
_cell.angle_beta   90.00
_cell.angle_gamma   90.00
#
_symmetry.space_group_name_H-M   'P 1'
#
loop_
_entity.id
_entity.type
_entity.pdbx_description
1 polymer ?
#
loop_
_entity_poly.entity_id
_entity_poly.type
_entity_poly.pdbx_seq_one_letter_code
_entity_poly.pdbx_strand_id
1 'polypeptide(L)'
;MLMEKTLFRFWKFCNRKWVKWTLVTIFVLAVTVAHFVMYGKYGGTEKSPAWEFTLALHSVLLVAALLMIVIYKKYIKRKLLEHYGTKD
;
A
#
# COMPACT_ATOMS: atom_id res chain seq x y z
N MET A 1 -14.71 -18.90 11.18
CA MET A 1 -14.15 -20.05 10.44
C MET A 1 -14.26 -19.97 8.92
N LEU A 2 -15.44 -19.81 8.28
CA LEU A 2 -15.56 -19.80 6.80
C LEU A 2 -14.94 -18.54 6.17
N MET A 3 -15.21 -17.36 6.74
CA MET A 3 -14.67 -16.07 6.26
C MET A 3 -13.13 -15.98 6.39
N GLU A 4 -12.57 -16.56 7.45
CA GLU A 4 -11.11 -16.59 7.67
C GLU A 4 -10.37 -17.48 6.66
N LYS A 5 -10.96 -18.62 6.27
CA LYS A 5 -10.37 -19.49 5.24
C LYS A 5 -10.35 -18.83 3.87
N THR A 6 -11.38 -18.04 3.55
CA THR A 6 -11.46 -17.28 2.28
C THR A 6 -10.46 -16.14 2.29
N LEU A 7 -10.36 -15.40 3.39
CA LEU A 7 -9.37 -14.33 3.57
C LEU A 7 -7.92 -14.86 3.52
N PHE A 8 -7.65 -16.03 4.10
CA PHE A 8 -6.32 -16.63 4.05
C PHE A 8 -5.93 -17.07 2.63
N ARG A 9 -6.87 -17.62 1.86
CA ARG A 9 -6.65 -17.93 0.43
C ARG A 9 -6.42 -16.67 -0.39
N PHE A 10 -7.20 -15.63 -0.13
CA PHE A 10 -7.06 -14.33 -0.78
C PHE A 10 -5.70 -13.70 -0.46
N TRP A 11 -5.28 -13.70 0.81
CA TRP A 11 -3.95 -13.25 1.22
C TRP A 11 -2.86 -14.05 0.50
N LYS A 12 -2.95 -15.39 0.45
CA LYS A 12 -1.98 -16.23 -0.26
C LYS A 12 -1.91 -15.91 -1.76
N PHE A 13 -3.03 -15.56 -2.37
CA PHE A 13 -3.11 -15.11 -3.76
C PHE A 13 -2.44 -13.73 -3.94
N CYS A 14 -2.79 -12.74 -3.12
CA CYS A 14 -2.17 -11.42 -3.10
C CYS A 14 -0.67 -11.47 -2.75
N ASN A 15 -0.20 -12.51 -2.05
CA ASN A 15 1.19 -12.68 -1.68
C ASN A 15 2.08 -13.19 -2.82
N ARG A 16 1.49 -13.61 -3.96
CA ARG A 16 2.26 -14.04 -5.14
C ARG A 16 3.02 -12.84 -5.70
N LYS A 17 4.31 -13.04 -6.01
CA LYS A 17 5.18 -11.98 -6.56
C LYS A 17 4.53 -11.27 -7.75
N TRP A 18 3.94 -12.01 -8.70
CA TRP A 18 3.33 -11.42 -9.88
C TRP A 18 2.14 -10.51 -9.56
N VAL A 19 1.27 -10.90 -8.61
CA VAL A 19 0.12 -10.08 -8.17
C VAL A 19 0.58 -8.81 -7.46
N LYS A 20 1.63 -8.89 -6.62
CA LYS A 20 2.21 -7.71 -5.95
C LYS A 20 2.76 -6.71 -6.97
N TRP A 21 3.55 -7.19 -7.92
CA TRP A 21 4.13 -6.34 -8.95
C TRP A 21 3.06 -5.69 -9.83
N THR A 22 2.05 -6.45 -10.26
CA THR A 22 0.92 -5.90 -11.03
C THR A 22 0.16 -4.82 -10.25
N LEU A 23 -0.14 -5.05 -8.98
CA LEU A 23 -0.81 -4.05 -8.13
C LEU A 23 0.04 -2.78 -7.97
N VAL A 24 1.35 -2.92 -7.74
CA VAL A 24 2.27 -1.78 -7.65
C VAL A 24 2.30 -1.01 -8.97
N THR A 25 2.39 -1.70 -10.11
CA THR A 25 2.40 -1.06 -11.44
C THR A 25 1.10 -0.29 -11.70
N ILE A 26 -0.07 -0.91 -11.43
CA ILE A 26 -1.37 -0.24 -11.60
C ILE A 26 -1.46 0.99 -10.69
N PHE A 27 -0.99 0.87 -9.45
CA PHE A 27 -1.01 1.97 -8.50
C PHE A 27 -0.13 3.15 -8.96
N VAL A 28 1.12 2.87 -9.36
CA VAL A 28 2.02 3.88 -9.90
C VAL A 28 1.40 4.55 -11.14
N LEU A 29 0.84 3.76 -12.05
CA LEU A 29 0.19 4.28 -13.24
C LEU A 29 -1.00 5.20 -12.90
N ALA A 30 -1.84 4.79 -11.95
CA ALA A 30 -2.99 5.58 -11.51
C ALA A 30 -2.55 6.91 -10.88
N VAL A 31 -1.51 6.90 -10.05
CA VAL A 31 -0.93 8.10 -9.46
C VAL A 31 -0.38 9.03 -10.55
N THR A 32 0.39 8.49 -11.50
CA THR A 32 0.98 9.26 -12.59
C THR A 32 -0.11 9.89 -13.46
N VAL A 33 -1.13 9.12 -13.88
CA VAL A 33 -2.24 9.63 -14.68
C VAL A 33 -3.00 10.72 -13.92
N ALA A 34 -3.32 10.51 -12.64
CA ALA A 34 -4.01 11.52 -11.84
C ALA A 34 -3.20 12.81 -11.72
N HIS A 35 -1.89 12.72 -11.48
CA HIS A 35 -1.00 13.88 -11.45
C HIS A 35 -0.97 14.61 -12.81
N PHE A 36 -0.81 13.89 -13.92
CA PHE A 36 -0.79 14.49 -15.26
C PHE A 36 -2.13 15.15 -15.63
N VAL A 37 -3.26 14.53 -15.30
CA VAL A 37 -4.59 15.12 -15.55
C VAL A 37 -4.77 16.40 -14.74
N MET A 38 -4.38 16.39 -13.46
CA MET A 38 -4.44 17.59 -12.62
C MET A 38 -3.51 18.68 -13.13
N TYR A 39 -2.28 18.32 -13.52
CA TYR A 39 -1.30 19.25 -14.06
C TYR A 39 -1.76 19.87 -15.39
N GLY A 40 -2.31 19.07 -16.30
CA GLY A 40 -2.83 19.56 -17.59
C GLY A 40 -4.04 20.48 -17.44
N LYS A 41 -4.90 20.22 -16.44
CA LYS A 41 -6.12 21.03 -16.21
C LYS A 41 -5.85 22.32 -15.44
N TYR A 42 -4.95 22.29 -14.47
CA TYR A 42 -4.77 23.38 -13.51
C TYR A 42 -3.40 24.08 -13.60
N GLY A 43 -2.50 23.58 -14.44
CA GLY A 43 -1.15 24.12 -14.59
C GLY A 43 -0.18 23.70 -13.47
N GLY A 44 1.11 24.00 -13.67
CA GLY A 44 2.20 23.57 -12.78
C GLY A 44 2.71 24.59 -11.78
N THR A 45 2.01 25.71 -11.62
CA THR A 45 2.44 26.78 -10.69
C THR A 45 2.28 26.30 -9.24
N GLU A 46 3.12 26.75 -8.31
CA GLU A 46 3.08 26.29 -6.89
C GLU A 46 1.72 26.50 -6.21
N LYS A 47 0.92 27.44 -6.69
CA LYS A 47 -0.44 27.72 -6.20
C LYS A 47 -1.52 26.93 -6.94
N SER A 48 -1.14 26.03 -7.83
CA SER A 48 -2.10 25.27 -8.62
C SER A 48 -2.70 24.13 -7.79
N PRO A 49 -3.99 23.81 -8.02
CA PRO A 49 -4.63 22.62 -7.46
C PRO A 49 -3.87 21.31 -7.73
N ALA A 50 -3.03 21.26 -8.76
CA ALA A 50 -2.21 20.07 -9.06
C ALA A 50 -1.14 19.83 -7.99
N TRP A 51 -0.55 20.90 -7.43
CA TRP A 51 0.41 20.80 -6.33
C TRP A 51 -0.25 20.37 -5.03
N GLU A 52 -1.40 20.95 -4.69
CA GLU A 52 -2.17 20.54 -3.51
C GLU A 52 -2.60 19.07 -3.59
N PHE A 53 -3.07 18.62 -4.77
CA PHE A 53 -3.40 17.23 -5.02
C PHE A 53 -2.19 16.31 -4.83
N THR A 54 -1.03 16.72 -5.35
CA THR A 54 0.21 15.94 -5.25
C THR A 54 0.69 15.83 -3.81
N LEU A 55 0.63 16.92 -3.05
CA LEU A 55 0.95 16.94 -1.62
C LEU A 55 0.03 16.02 -0.83
N ALA A 56 -1.29 16.14 -1.02
CA ALA A 56 -2.26 15.27 -0.35
C ALA A 56 -2.01 13.79 -0.66
N LEU A 57 -1.74 13.45 -1.93
CA LEU A 57 -1.45 12.09 -2.36
C LEU A 57 -0.16 11.54 -1.73
N HIS A 58 0.91 12.35 -1.63
CA HIS A 58 2.13 11.96 -0.93
C HIS A 58 1.89 11.75 0.57
N SER A 59 1.11 12.61 1.23
CA SER A 59 0.77 12.46 2.64
C SER A 59 0.01 11.15 2.91
N VAL A 60 -0.98 10.81 2.06
CA VAL A 60 -1.71 9.54 2.18
C VAL A 60 -0.78 8.34 1.98
N LEU A 61 0.11 8.41 0.98
CA LEU A 61 1.12 7.36 0.75
C LEU A 61 2.07 7.18 1.93
N LEU A 62 2.50 8.27 2.55
CA LEU A 62 3.34 8.24 3.74
C LEU A 62 2.64 7.54 4.90
N VAL A 63 1.37 7.89 5.15
CA VAL A 63 0.56 7.26 6.21
C VAL A 63 0.38 5.76 5.93
N ALA A 64 0.05 5.40 4.69
CA ALA A 64 -0.07 4.00 4.29
C ALA A 64 1.23 3.22 4.47
N ALA A 65 2.38 3.80 4.12
CA ALA A 65 3.70 3.20 4.33
C ALA A 65 4.00 2.99 5.82
N LEU A 66 3.72 3.98 6.67
CA LEU A 66 3.91 3.87 8.12
C LEU A 66 3.03 2.76 8.71
N LEU A 67 1.76 2.68 8.31
CA LEU A 67 0.85 1.62 8.75
C LEU A 67 1.36 0.24 8.32
N MET A 68 1.82 0.11 7.07
CA MET A 68 2.41 -1.13 6.57
C MET A 68 3.64 -1.56 7.39
N ILE A 69 4.51 -0.62 7.75
CA ILE A 69 5.69 -0.89 8.60
C ILE A 69 5.26 -1.37 10.00
N VAL A 70 4.31 -0.69 10.63
CA VAL A 70 3.80 -1.06 11.96
C VAL A 70 3.17 -2.45 11.94
N ILE A 71 2.33 -2.73 10.93
CA ILE A 71 1.68 -4.04 10.74
C ILE A 71 2.73 -5.11 10.48
N TYR A 72 3.72 -4.84 9.62
CA TYR A 72 4.81 -5.77 9.32
C TYR A 72 5.62 -6.11 10.56
N LYS A 73 5.98 -5.10 11.36
CA LYS A 73 6.68 -5.30 12.65
C LYS A 73 5.84 -6.14 13.62
N LYS A 74 4.53 -5.88 13.70
CA LYS A 74 3.60 -6.68 14.51
C LYS A 74 3.51 -8.13 14.01
N TYR A 75 3.48 -8.34 12.69
CA TYR A 75 3.44 -9.67 12.07
C TYR A 75 4.72 -10.46 12.32
N ILE A 76 5.90 -9.85 12.14
CA ILE A 76 7.19 -10.49 12.47
C ILE A 76 7.25 -10.87 13.94
N LYS A 77 6.88 -9.95 14.84
CA LYS A 77 6.89 -10.21 16.28
C LYS A 77 6.00 -11.40 16.64
N ARG A 78 4.81 -11.47 16.03
CA ARG A 78 3.89 -12.61 16.20
C ARG A 78 4.49 -13.91 15.67
N LYS A 79 5.06 -13.90 14.46
CA LYS A 79 5.72 -15.08 13.86
C LYS A 79 6.92 -15.57 14.67
N LEU A 80 7.66 -14.66 15.31
CA LEU A 80 8.74 -15.01 16.23
C LEU A 80 8.19 -15.69 17.48
N LEU A 81 7.17 -15.13 18.12
CA LEU A 81 6.53 -15.74 19.29
C LEU A 81 5.95 -17.13 18.96
N GLU A 82 5.31 -17.31 17.80
CA GLU A 82 4.81 -18.60 17.34
C GLU A 82 5.94 -19.63 17.07
N HIS A 83 7.16 -19.18 16.78
CA HIS A 83 8.29 -20.07 16.49
C HIS A 83 9.12 -20.44 17.73
N TYR A 84 9.20 -19.52 18.69
CA TYR A 84 9.93 -19.73 19.94
C TYR A 84 9.04 -20.24 21.09
N GLY A 85 7.72 -19.98 21.06
CA GLY A 85 6.77 -20.46 22.07
C GLY A 85 6.24 -21.89 21.86
N THR A 86 6.70 -22.59 20.82
CA THR A 86 6.40 -24.02 20.57
C THR A 86 7.58 -24.94 20.91
N LYS A 87 8.60 -24.43 21.61
CA LYS A 87 9.82 -25.18 21.97
C LYS A 87 9.93 -25.53 23.46
N ASP A 88 8.90 -25.24 24.24
CA ASP A 88 8.77 -25.71 25.64
C ASP A 88 7.81 -26.91 25.71
#